data_AF-A0A2G1X2R6-F1
#
_entry.id   AF-A0A2G1X2R6-F1
#
_cell.length_a   1.000
_cell.length_b   1.000
_cell.length_c   1.000
_cell.angle_alpha   90.00
_cell.angle_beta   90.00
_cell.angle_gamma   90.00
#
_symmetry.space_group_name_H-M   'P 1'
#
loop_
_entity.id
_entity.type
_entity.pdbx_description
1 polymer ?
#
loop_
_entity_poly.entity_id
_entity_poly.type
_entity_poly.pdbx_seq_one_letter_code
_entity_poly.pdbx_strand_id
1 'polypeptide(L)'
;VDEADFVEPPPNGPVRSTPAFRGSVSADMATVTGRLSFDRTVVGGDVRIRDAELSRLQFKSPDTGGATGYVDLARSTVTRGTLGQPDGGGKTVYDLFRTTLGDVKFTGDPDELLFTRLRLLRTRYDGFDFTDDDAIDLSRVDNWIHRFDVDPMAIPCYCGDGPEHAGRYIVDDAVCPRHDREADHSALQATYAYAKNGADAAGDNVTAGALFYREMRFHRAEYLDNALYGDSEAGVLGRLRDGSRWARSWLLAASTGYGELPYRVVVTSLTLICGFGYLYWNRSGLAGELGPLEALTFSFQSFISFVLGPPGTTTLTQEITSAVEGFIGAFLIALFVFTFTRRIHR
;
A
#
# COMPACT_ATOMS: atom_id res chain seq x y z
N VAL A 1 -5.77 39.18 -5.30
CA VAL A 1 -5.90 39.07 -6.77
C VAL A 1 -7.32 38.62 -7.00
N ASP A 2 -8.12 39.50 -7.58
CA ASP A 2 -9.56 39.32 -7.71
C ASP A 2 -9.84 38.34 -8.86
N GLU A 3 -10.94 37.57 -8.79
CA GLU A 3 -11.26 36.54 -9.80
C GLU A 3 -11.47 37.16 -11.20
N ALA A 4 -11.72 38.48 -11.25
CA ALA A 4 -11.82 39.30 -12.45
C ALA A 4 -10.48 39.61 -13.16
N ASP A 5 -9.33 39.32 -12.54
CA ASP A 5 -8.01 39.52 -13.18
C ASP A 5 -7.62 38.37 -14.12
N PHE A 6 -8.40 37.28 -14.17
CA PHE A 6 -8.19 36.18 -15.10
C PHE A 6 -8.98 36.43 -16.40
N VAL A 7 -8.29 36.96 -17.40
CA VAL A 7 -8.82 37.03 -18.77
C VAL A 7 -8.86 35.62 -19.36
N GLU A 8 -10.05 35.05 -19.55
CA GLU A 8 -10.19 33.89 -20.43
C GLU A 8 -9.77 34.29 -21.85
N PRO A 9 -8.85 33.54 -22.50
CA PRO A 9 -8.40 33.88 -23.84
C PRO A 9 -9.55 33.74 -24.83
N PRO A 10 -9.69 34.66 -25.81
CA PRO A 10 -10.77 34.61 -26.79
C PRO A 10 -10.69 33.33 -27.62
N PRO A 11 -11.83 32.71 -27.98
CA PRO A 11 -11.88 31.37 -28.56
C PRO A 11 -11.19 31.23 -29.93
N ASN A 12 -10.92 32.35 -30.63
CA ASN A 12 -10.32 32.36 -31.98
C ASN A 12 -9.11 33.31 -32.11
N GLY A 13 -8.43 33.66 -31.01
CA GLY A 13 -7.17 34.40 -31.09
C GLY A 13 -6.04 33.49 -31.60
N PRO A 14 -5.04 34.00 -32.35
CA PRO A 14 -3.86 33.22 -32.68
C PRO A 14 -3.26 32.70 -31.38
N VAL A 15 -3.09 31.38 -31.28
CA VAL A 15 -2.49 30.71 -30.11
C VAL A 15 -1.20 31.45 -29.80
N ARG A 16 -1.22 32.28 -28.74
CA ARG A 16 0.00 32.77 -28.10
C ARG A 16 0.79 31.51 -27.79
N SER A 17 1.96 31.38 -28.42
CA SER A 17 2.90 30.28 -28.28
C SER A 17 2.68 29.50 -26.99
N THR A 18 2.37 28.20 -27.09
CA THR A 18 2.30 27.32 -25.93
C THR A 18 3.53 27.57 -25.06
N PRO A 19 3.38 27.96 -23.79
CA PRO A 19 4.52 28.24 -22.93
C PRO A 19 5.35 26.95 -22.85
N ALA A 20 6.61 27.07 -23.27
CA ALA A 20 7.53 25.95 -23.36
C ALA A 20 8.85 26.41 -22.76
N PHE A 21 9.43 25.59 -21.88
CA PHE A 21 10.80 25.74 -21.46
C PHE A 21 11.62 24.61 -22.07
N ARG A 22 12.82 24.93 -22.54
CA ARG A 22 13.81 23.95 -23.00
C ARG A 22 14.83 23.79 -21.87
N GLY A 23 14.86 22.64 -21.23
CA GLY A 23 15.73 22.36 -20.08
C GLY A 23 14.94 22.09 -18.81
N SER A 24 15.49 22.44 -17.65
CA SER A 24 14.85 22.25 -16.35
C SER A 24 14.31 23.56 -15.78
N VAL A 25 13.20 23.46 -15.05
CA VAL A 25 12.66 24.57 -14.24
C VAL A 25 12.84 24.18 -12.78
N SER A 26 13.40 25.08 -11.96
CA SER A 26 13.58 24.81 -10.54
C SER A 26 13.04 25.92 -9.64
N ALA A 27 12.35 25.51 -8.57
CA ALA A 27 11.83 26.38 -7.52
C ALA A 27 12.00 25.71 -6.14
N ASP A 28 13.22 25.23 -5.84
CA ASP A 28 13.51 24.58 -4.57
C ASP A 28 13.45 25.55 -3.39
N MET A 29 13.03 25.05 -2.22
CA MET A 29 12.90 25.82 -0.98
C MET A 29 12.02 27.07 -1.12
N ALA A 30 11.16 27.09 -2.14
CA ALA A 30 10.26 28.21 -2.39
C ALA A 30 9.02 28.12 -1.51
N THR A 31 8.57 29.26 -1.01
CA THR A 31 7.24 29.39 -0.40
C THR A 31 6.33 30.11 -1.37
N VAL A 32 5.33 29.41 -1.90
CA VAL A 32 4.32 29.96 -2.80
C VAL A 32 2.96 29.96 -2.11
N THR A 33 2.58 31.12 -1.58
CA THR A 33 1.31 31.33 -0.87
C THR A 33 0.10 31.47 -1.81
N GLY A 34 0.37 31.82 -3.07
CA GLY A 34 -0.63 31.93 -4.12
C GLY A 34 -0.81 30.63 -4.89
N ARG A 35 -0.68 30.71 -6.22
CA ARG A 35 -0.78 29.58 -7.14
C ARG A 35 0.50 29.46 -7.95
N LEU A 36 1.07 28.26 -8.00
CA LEU A 36 2.05 27.86 -9.00
C LEU A 36 1.35 26.98 -10.05
N SER A 37 1.33 27.40 -11.31
CA SER A 37 0.59 26.71 -12.39
C SER A 37 1.47 26.48 -13.61
N PHE A 38 1.36 25.26 -14.14
CA PHE A 38 2.01 24.77 -15.35
C PHE A 38 0.96 24.19 -16.31
N ASP A 39 -0.12 24.94 -16.52
CA ASP A 39 -1.25 24.50 -17.33
C ASP A 39 -0.91 24.54 -18.83
N ARG A 40 -1.08 23.41 -19.51
CA ARG A 40 -0.72 23.23 -20.94
C ARG A 40 0.70 23.68 -21.25
N THR A 41 1.61 23.52 -20.29
CA THR A 41 3.03 23.85 -20.47
C THR A 41 3.76 22.64 -21.05
N VAL A 42 4.63 22.88 -22.03
CA VAL A 42 5.50 21.83 -22.58
C VAL A 42 6.64 21.54 -21.61
N VAL A 43 6.66 20.35 -21.02
CA VAL A 43 7.68 19.82 -20.10
C VAL A 43 8.66 18.97 -20.90
N GLY A 44 9.68 19.62 -21.48
CA GLY A 44 10.72 18.94 -22.28
C GLY A 44 11.89 18.37 -21.47
N GLY A 45 12.01 18.73 -20.19
CA GLY A 45 13.02 18.24 -19.24
C GLY A 45 12.38 17.92 -17.88
N ASP A 46 13.06 18.22 -16.78
CA ASP A 46 12.51 18.07 -15.43
C ASP A 46 11.99 19.39 -14.82
N VAL A 47 10.90 19.30 -14.06
CA VAL A 47 10.42 20.36 -13.18
C VAL A 47 10.77 19.99 -11.75
N ARG A 48 11.60 20.79 -11.08
CA ARG A 48 12.16 20.49 -9.77
C ARG A 48 11.71 21.51 -8.73
N ILE A 49 10.84 21.08 -7.82
CA ILE A 49 10.26 21.93 -6.77
C ILE A 49 10.40 21.17 -5.45
N ARG A 50 11.64 21.04 -4.98
CA ARG A 50 11.97 20.28 -3.75
C ARG A 50 11.94 21.18 -2.52
N ASP A 51 11.67 20.58 -1.36
CA ASP A 51 11.73 21.26 -0.06
C ASP A 51 10.86 22.55 -0.02
N ALA A 52 9.79 22.61 -0.81
CA ALA A 52 8.98 23.81 -1.03
C ALA A 52 7.64 23.76 -0.29
N GLU A 53 7.07 24.92 0.01
CA GLU A 53 5.73 25.07 0.58
C GLU A 53 4.78 25.69 -0.45
N LEU A 54 3.82 24.90 -0.92
CA LEU A 54 2.94 25.27 -2.03
C LEU A 54 1.48 25.27 -1.57
N SER A 55 0.87 26.45 -1.47
CA SER A 55 -0.56 26.58 -1.13
C SER A 55 -1.46 26.03 -2.24
N ARG A 56 -1.11 26.30 -3.51
CA ARG A 56 -1.81 25.72 -4.66
C ARG A 56 -0.84 25.37 -5.79
N LEU A 57 -0.84 24.09 -6.19
CA LEU A 57 -0.09 23.60 -7.35
C LEU A 57 -1.03 23.11 -8.46
N GLN A 58 -0.82 23.54 -9.70
CA GLN A 58 -1.61 23.08 -10.85
C GLN A 58 -0.72 22.63 -12.00
N PHE A 59 -0.91 21.38 -12.41
CA PHE A 59 -0.45 20.82 -13.67
C PHE A 59 -1.68 20.31 -14.41
N LYS A 60 -2.35 21.19 -15.16
CA LYS A 60 -3.49 20.78 -15.99
C LYS A 60 -3.02 20.45 -17.39
N SER A 61 -3.17 19.18 -17.80
CA SER A 61 -2.84 18.71 -19.15
C SER A 61 -1.44 19.13 -19.63
N PRO A 62 -0.37 18.76 -18.89
CA PRO A 62 1.00 19.06 -19.32
C PRO A 62 1.30 18.40 -20.67
N ASP A 63 2.08 19.04 -21.53
CA ASP A 63 2.51 18.44 -22.79
C ASP A 63 3.95 17.92 -22.63
N THR A 64 4.19 16.65 -22.90
CA THR A 64 5.54 16.05 -22.82
C THR A 64 6.15 15.80 -24.21
N GLY A 65 5.49 16.22 -25.28
CA GLY A 65 5.93 16.00 -26.66
C GLY A 65 6.03 14.50 -27.03
N GLY A 66 5.24 13.65 -26.39
CA GLY A 66 5.30 12.19 -26.56
C GLY A 66 6.31 11.47 -25.67
N ALA A 67 7.13 12.19 -24.89
CA ALA A 67 8.13 11.62 -23.98
C ALA A 67 7.59 11.46 -22.54
N THR A 68 8.47 11.02 -21.64
CA THR A 68 8.20 11.02 -20.19
C THR A 68 8.65 12.34 -19.59
N GLY A 69 7.71 13.16 -19.10
CA GLY A 69 8.01 14.34 -18.31
C GLY A 69 8.20 13.97 -16.84
N TYR A 70 9.13 14.63 -16.14
CA TYR A 70 9.41 14.36 -14.73
C TYR A 70 9.19 15.60 -13.86
N VAL A 71 8.42 15.44 -12.80
CA VAL A 71 8.12 16.49 -11.82
C VAL A 71 8.56 16.02 -10.44
N ASP A 72 9.58 16.66 -9.90
CA ASP A 72 10.14 16.37 -8.57
C ASP A 72 9.53 17.30 -7.53
N LEU A 73 8.77 16.74 -6.61
CA LEU A 73 8.16 17.43 -5.46
C LEU A 73 8.75 16.96 -4.14
N ALA A 74 9.90 16.27 -4.16
CA ALA A 74 10.42 15.61 -2.98
C ALA A 74 10.57 16.57 -1.79
N ARG A 75 10.13 16.11 -0.62
CA ARG A 75 10.14 16.85 0.66
C ARG A 75 9.33 18.15 0.67
N SER A 76 8.47 18.37 -0.32
CA SER A 76 7.61 19.56 -0.38
C SER A 76 6.28 19.34 0.35
N THR A 77 5.57 20.42 0.62
CA THR A 77 4.18 20.41 1.12
C THR A 77 3.28 21.03 0.07
N VAL A 78 2.25 20.30 -0.35
CA VAL A 78 1.24 20.77 -1.31
C VAL A 78 -0.12 20.76 -0.64
N THR A 79 -0.60 21.94 -0.26
CA THR A 79 -1.88 22.06 0.49
C THR A 79 -3.09 21.73 -0.38
N ARG A 80 -3.08 22.18 -1.64
CA ARG A 80 -4.16 21.95 -2.59
C ARG A 80 -3.62 21.89 -4.02
N GLY A 81 -4.27 21.15 -4.91
CA GLY A 81 -3.84 21.19 -6.30
C GLY A 81 -4.45 20.19 -7.24
N THR A 82 -3.92 20.18 -8.46
CA THR A 82 -4.23 19.17 -9.47
C THR A 82 -2.94 18.76 -10.17
N LEU A 83 -2.69 17.45 -10.23
CA LEU A 83 -1.56 16.82 -10.92
C LEU A 83 -2.12 15.97 -12.07
N GLY A 84 -2.12 16.53 -13.28
CA GLY A 84 -2.73 15.93 -14.46
C GLY A 84 -1.74 15.22 -15.39
N GLN A 85 -2.22 14.20 -16.08
CA GLN A 85 -1.50 13.58 -17.19
C GLN A 85 -1.67 14.38 -18.49
N PRO A 86 -0.78 14.19 -19.47
CA PRO A 86 -0.95 14.76 -20.80
C PRO A 86 -2.25 14.29 -21.49
N ASP A 87 -2.92 15.20 -22.21
CA ASP A 87 -4.11 14.87 -23.02
C ASP A 87 -3.73 14.11 -24.32
N GLY A 88 -2.48 14.24 -24.74
CA GLY A 88 -1.89 13.53 -25.88
C GLY A 88 -0.96 12.40 -25.43
N GLY A 89 -0.40 11.63 -26.38
CA GLY A 89 0.57 10.58 -26.04
C GLY A 89 1.77 11.10 -25.23
N GLY A 90 2.35 10.23 -24.39
CA GLY A 90 3.39 10.60 -23.42
C GLY A 90 2.92 10.33 -21.99
N LYS A 91 3.77 10.59 -20.99
CA LYS A 91 3.44 10.36 -19.57
C LYS A 91 4.10 11.41 -18.69
N THR A 92 3.42 11.85 -17.63
CA THR A 92 4.05 12.68 -16.59
C THR A 92 4.20 11.87 -15.32
N VAL A 93 5.41 11.87 -14.80
CA VAL A 93 5.83 11.15 -13.60
C VAL A 93 6.02 12.15 -12.48
N TYR A 94 5.40 11.88 -11.33
CA TYR A 94 5.48 12.74 -10.15
C TYR A 94 6.26 12.04 -9.05
N ASP A 95 7.38 12.61 -8.64
CA ASP A 95 8.12 12.17 -7.46
C ASP A 95 7.58 12.89 -6.22
N LEU A 96 6.87 12.13 -5.39
CA LEU A 96 6.20 12.59 -4.18
C LEU A 96 6.93 12.08 -2.93
N PHE A 97 8.21 11.70 -3.06
CA PHE A 97 9.03 11.21 -1.96
C PHE A 97 9.04 12.19 -0.78
N ARG A 98 8.62 11.71 0.40
CA ARG A 98 8.49 12.51 1.64
C ARG A 98 7.68 13.80 1.49
N THR A 99 6.82 13.87 0.47
CA THR A 99 5.92 15.01 0.27
C THR A 99 4.76 14.95 1.27
N THR A 100 4.23 16.10 1.67
CA THR A 100 2.94 16.18 2.39
C THR A 100 1.87 16.64 1.42
N LEU A 101 0.83 15.82 1.23
CA LEU A 101 -0.28 16.07 0.31
C LEU A 101 -1.55 16.44 1.08
N GLY A 102 -2.15 17.58 0.76
CA GLY A 102 -3.50 17.94 1.16
C GLY A 102 -4.54 17.61 0.07
N ASP A 103 -5.46 18.54 -0.20
CA ASP A 103 -6.53 18.40 -1.22
C ASP A 103 -5.96 18.47 -2.64
N VAL A 104 -5.22 17.43 -3.03
CA VAL A 104 -4.57 17.31 -4.34
C VAL A 104 -5.30 16.24 -5.14
N LYS A 105 -5.77 16.61 -6.33
CA LYS A 105 -6.42 15.69 -7.25
C LYS A 105 -5.47 15.22 -8.34
N PHE A 106 -5.56 13.96 -8.70
CA PHE A 106 -4.87 13.41 -9.87
C PHE A 106 -5.87 13.33 -11.02
N THR A 107 -5.44 13.69 -12.22
CA THR A 107 -6.32 13.67 -13.41
C THR A 107 -5.61 13.00 -14.58
N GLY A 108 -6.35 12.29 -15.42
CA GLY A 108 -5.82 11.59 -16.58
C GLY A 108 -6.88 10.67 -17.18
N ASP A 109 -6.44 9.77 -18.05
CA ASP A 109 -7.32 8.75 -18.61
C ASP A 109 -7.76 7.75 -17.50
N PRO A 110 -9.08 7.57 -17.26
CA PRO A 110 -9.58 6.66 -16.22
C PRO A 110 -9.25 5.18 -16.48
N ASP A 111 -8.92 4.81 -17.72
CA ASP A 111 -8.51 3.45 -18.05
C ASP A 111 -7.03 3.19 -17.69
N GLU A 112 -6.23 4.24 -17.46
CA GLU A 112 -4.83 4.15 -17.08
C GLU A 112 -4.62 4.04 -15.56
N LEU A 113 -3.60 3.27 -15.16
CA LEU A 113 -3.19 3.18 -13.76
C LEU A 113 -2.33 4.38 -13.37
N LEU A 114 -2.95 5.53 -13.08
CA LEU A 114 -2.24 6.76 -12.68
C LEU A 114 -1.25 6.53 -11.54
N PHE A 115 -1.61 5.64 -10.62
CA PHE A 115 -0.79 5.28 -9.47
C PHE A 115 0.64 4.88 -9.84
N THR A 116 0.83 4.14 -10.94
CA THR A 116 2.15 3.63 -11.31
C THR A 116 3.12 4.72 -11.76
N ARG A 117 2.61 5.94 -11.98
CA ARG A 117 3.37 7.15 -12.36
C ARG A 117 3.70 8.04 -11.16
N LEU A 118 3.31 7.63 -9.96
CA LEU A 118 3.51 8.37 -8.72
C LEU A 118 4.53 7.63 -7.86
N ARG A 119 5.63 8.30 -7.53
CA ARG A 119 6.57 7.76 -6.53
C ARG A 119 6.10 8.18 -5.15
N LEU A 120 5.25 7.35 -4.55
CA LEU A 120 4.73 7.55 -3.20
C LEU A 120 5.57 6.74 -2.21
N LEU A 121 6.61 7.39 -1.67
CA LEU A 121 7.51 6.79 -0.69
C LEU A 121 7.70 7.76 0.48
N ARG A 122 7.31 7.33 1.68
CA ARG A 122 7.24 8.15 2.91
C ARG A 122 6.41 9.43 2.76
N THR A 123 5.52 9.48 1.77
CA THR A 123 4.56 10.56 1.56
C THR A 123 3.55 10.61 2.71
N ARG A 124 3.25 11.81 3.20
CA ARG A 124 2.25 12.08 4.23
C ARG A 124 0.99 12.65 3.60
N TYR A 125 -0.14 12.40 4.24
CA TYR A 125 -1.45 12.80 3.77
C TYR A 125 -2.13 13.61 4.88
N ASP A 126 -2.42 14.87 4.60
CA ASP A 126 -3.02 15.84 5.51
C ASP A 126 -4.14 16.60 4.79
N GLY A 127 -5.33 15.99 4.75
CA GLY A 127 -6.45 16.49 3.97
C GLY A 127 -6.55 15.94 2.55
N PHE A 128 -5.75 14.92 2.20
CA PHE A 128 -5.92 14.16 0.96
C PHE A 128 -7.17 13.30 1.05
N ASP A 129 -8.03 13.38 0.03
CA ASP A 129 -9.27 12.66 -0.04
C ASP A 129 -9.07 11.28 -0.68
N PHE A 130 -9.08 10.23 0.15
CA PHE A 130 -9.01 8.84 -0.32
C PHE A 130 -10.35 8.32 -0.85
N THR A 131 -11.47 9.02 -0.59
CA THR A 131 -12.81 8.63 -1.04
C THR A 131 -13.14 9.09 -2.46
N ASP A 132 -12.31 9.97 -3.02
CA ASP A 132 -12.49 10.50 -4.38
C ASP A 132 -12.06 9.46 -5.43
N ASP A 133 -13.01 8.62 -5.84
CA ASP A 133 -12.84 7.55 -6.84
C ASP A 133 -12.30 8.07 -8.20
N ASP A 134 -12.46 9.36 -8.49
CA ASP A 134 -12.05 9.98 -9.76
C ASP A 134 -10.53 10.26 -9.84
N ALA A 135 -9.81 10.24 -8.70
CA ALA A 135 -8.40 10.61 -8.65
C ALA A 135 -7.46 9.40 -8.76
N ILE A 136 -7.66 8.39 -7.91
CA ILE A 136 -6.79 7.20 -7.82
C ILE A 136 -7.60 6.01 -7.28
N ASP A 137 -8.01 5.09 -8.16
CA ASP A 137 -8.58 3.81 -7.72
C ASP A 137 -7.50 2.86 -7.19
N LEU A 138 -7.28 2.90 -5.87
CA LEU A 138 -6.32 2.03 -5.19
C LEU A 138 -6.71 0.55 -5.23
N SER A 139 -7.99 0.24 -5.47
CA SER A 139 -8.48 -1.15 -5.54
C SER A 139 -7.93 -1.86 -6.79
N ARG A 140 -7.78 -1.15 -7.91
CA ARG A 140 -7.21 -1.68 -9.18
C ARG A 140 -5.76 -2.12 -9.05
N VAL A 141 -5.02 -1.52 -8.13
CA VAL A 141 -3.62 -1.88 -7.83
C VAL A 141 -3.48 -2.69 -6.55
N ASP A 142 -4.57 -3.25 -6.01
CA ASP A 142 -4.56 -4.06 -4.78
C ASP A 142 -3.89 -3.31 -3.61
N ASN A 143 -4.05 -1.98 -3.58
CA ASN A 143 -3.45 -1.05 -2.63
C ASN A 143 -1.90 -1.11 -2.60
N TRP A 144 -1.24 -1.44 -3.71
CA TRP A 144 0.23 -1.42 -3.79
C TRP A 144 0.77 -0.03 -4.09
N ILE A 145 0.86 0.80 -3.06
CA ILE A 145 1.12 2.24 -3.25
C ILE A 145 2.59 2.64 -3.48
N HIS A 146 3.54 1.72 -3.46
CA HIS A 146 4.95 2.06 -3.73
C HIS A 146 5.40 1.55 -5.10
N ARG A 147 4.51 0.90 -5.87
CA ARG A 147 4.87 0.39 -7.19
C ARG A 147 4.99 1.54 -8.17
N PHE A 148 6.19 1.71 -8.67
CA PHE A 148 6.55 2.74 -9.62
C PHE A 148 6.98 2.06 -10.92
N ASP A 149 6.16 2.20 -11.97
CA ASP A 149 6.35 1.52 -13.26
C ASP A 149 6.76 2.54 -14.33
N VAL A 150 8.00 3.00 -14.19
CA VAL A 150 8.63 3.99 -15.06
C VAL A 150 10.00 3.45 -15.44
N ASP A 151 10.38 3.60 -16.72
CA ASP A 151 11.73 3.29 -17.17
C ASP A 151 12.74 4.06 -16.30
N PRO A 152 13.63 3.39 -15.55
CA PRO A 152 14.64 4.05 -14.72
C PRO A 152 15.51 5.05 -15.48
N MET A 153 15.73 4.82 -16.79
CA MET A 153 16.50 5.70 -17.66
C MET A 153 15.73 6.97 -18.04
N ALA A 154 14.40 6.96 -17.96
CA ALA A 154 13.55 8.14 -18.18
C ALA A 154 13.47 9.07 -16.96
N ILE A 155 14.05 8.65 -15.83
CA ILE A 155 14.07 9.41 -14.57
C ILE A 155 15.44 10.08 -14.41
N PRO A 156 15.53 11.34 -13.94
CA PRO A 156 16.79 11.96 -13.58
C PRO A 156 17.56 11.15 -12.51
N CYS A 157 18.87 10.95 -12.68
CA CYS A 157 19.74 10.58 -11.55
C CYS A 157 20.35 11.84 -10.96
N TYR A 158 20.24 11.95 -9.63
CA TYR A 158 20.90 12.97 -8.83
C TYR A 158 22.13 12.44 -8.09
N CYS A 159 22.47 11.18 -8.33
CA CYS A 159 23.57 10.45 -7.76
C CYS A 159 24.91 10.77 -8.44
N GLY A 160 26.00 10.81 -7.65
CA GLY A 160 27.36 10.92 -8.19
C GLY A 160 27.97 9.59 -8.64
N ASP A 161 27.29 8.46 -8.39
CA ASP A 161 27.86 7.13 -8.56
C ASP A 161 27.45 6.49 -9.90
N GLY A 162 28.42 6.44 -10.81
CA GLY A 162 28.36 5.75 -12.09
C GLY A 162 29.54 6.18 -12.99
N PRO A 163 30.02 5.34 -13.93
CA PRO A 163 31.08 5.74 -14.87
C PRO A 163 30.67 6.95 -15.73
N GLU A 164 29.37 7.22 -15.84
CA GLU A 164 28.75 8.40 -16.47
C GLU A 164 28.91 9.73 -15.70
N HIS A 165 29.37 9.68 -14.44
CA HIS A 165 29.49 10.85 -13.55
C HIS A 165 30.94 11.22 -13.16
N ALA A 166 31.94 10.53 -13.72
CA ALA A 166 33.35 10.79 -13.42
C ALA A 166 33.73 12.26 -13.65
N GLY A 167 34.18 12.95 -12.58
CA GLY A 167 34.68 14.33 -12.64
C GLY A 167 33.67 15.43 -12.32
N ARG A 168 32.44 15.12 -11.87
CA ARG A 168 31.49 16.12 -11.36
C ARG A 168 31.35 16.02 -9.84
N TYR A 169 31.54 17.13 -9.13
CA TYR A 169 31.31 17.23 -7.70
C TYR A 169 29.79 17.30 -7.47
N ILE A 170 29.16 16.17 -7.19
CA ILE A 170 27.72 16.09 -6.91
C ILE A 170 27.58 15.59 -5.46
N VAL A 171 26.81 16.34 -4.67
CA VAL A 171 26.43 15.95 -3.31
C VAL A 171 25.67 14.64 -3.42
N ASP A 172 26.10 13.61 -2.69
CA ASP A 172 25.42 12.32 -2.61
C ASP A 172 24.03 12.52 -1.97
N ASP A 173 23.05 12.93 -2.78
CA ASP A 173 21.66 12.99 -2.36
C ASP A 173 21.15 11.54 -2.32
N ALA A 174 20.97 11.02 -1.11
CA ALA A 174 20.42 9.69 -0.85
C ALA A 174 19.05 9.45 -1.52
N VAL A 175 18.43 10.53 -2.03
CA VAL A 175 17.10 10.56 -2.64
C VAL A 175 17.14 10.35 -4.17
N CYS A 176 18.22 9.84 -4.75
CA CYS A 176 18.25 9.55 -6.19
C CYS A 176 17.12 8.57 -6.59
N PRO A 177 16.11 9.02 -7.36
CA PRO A 177 14.93 8.20 -7.69
C PRO A 177 15.30 7.02 -8.59
N ARG A 178 16.39 7.12 -9.37
CA ARG A 178 16.87 6.06 -10.25
C ARG A 178 17.47 4.86 -9.49
N HIS A 179 18.07 5.08 -8.32
CA HIS A 179 18.77 4.03 -7.57
C HIS A 179 18.05 3.56 -6.31
N ASP A 180 16.85 4.10 -6.06
CA ASP A 180 15.87 3.72 -5.04
C ASP A 180 16.46 3.14 -3.73
N ARG A 181 17.49 3.80 -3.21
CA ARG A 181 18.28 3.35 -2.03
C ARG A 181 17.47 3.42 -0.73
N GLU A 182 16.25 3.98 -0.75
CA GLU A 182 15.37 4.13 0.41
C GLU A 182 14.15 3.21 0.40
N ALA A 183 13.98 2.29 -0.55
CA ALA A 183 12.86 1.35 -0.57
C ALA A 183 13.06 0.11 0.33
N ASP A 184 13.62 0.31 1.52
CA ASP A 184 13.77 -0.75 2.52
C ASP A 184 12.44 -1.08 3.21
N HIS A 185 12.40 -2.17 3.99
CA HIS A 185 11.19 -2.58 4.71
C HIS A 185 10.68 -1.48 5.66
N SER A 186 11.59 -0.72 6.28
CA SER A 186 11.23 0.35 7.22
C SER A 186 10.54 1.54 6.52
N ALA A 187 11.02 1.94 5.34
CA ALA A 187 10.41 2.98 4.54
C ALA A 187 9.07 2.56 3.97
N LEU A 188 8.95 1.30 3.51
CA LEU A 188 7.67 0.77 3.05
C LEU A 188 6.65 0.73 4.18
N GLN A 189 7.03 0.26 5.38
CA GLN A 189 6.17 0.31 6.56
C GLN A 189 5.68 1.74 6.85
N ALA A 190 6.58 2.72 6.88
CA ALA A 190 6.21 4.12 7.10
C ALA A 190 5.27 4.66 6.01
N THR A 191 5.52 4.30 4.75
CA THR A 191 4.70 4.70 3.59
C THR A 191 3.25 4.22 3.75
N TYR A 192 3.06 2.94 4.09
CA TYR A 192 1.72 2.39 4.31
C TYR A 192 1.08 2.92 5.60
N ALA A 193 1.86 3.15 6.66
CA ALA A 193 1.33 3.72 7.89
C ALA A 193 0.81 5.14 7.68
N TYR A 194 1.53 5.99 6.93
CA TYR A 194 1.07 7.34 6.60
C TYR A 194 -0.17 7.33 5.72
N ALA A 195 -0.21 6.49 4.69
CA ALA A 195 -1.39 6.36 3.82
C ALA A 195 -2.61 5.85 4.59
N LYS A 196 -2.43 4.84 5.45
CA LYS A 196 -3.49 4.32 6.33
C LYS A 196 -4.06 5.43 7.21
N ASN A 197 -3.20 6.21 7.87
CA ASN A 197 -3.65 7.30 8.75
C ASN A 197 -4.39 8.38 7.95
N GLY A 198 -3.96 8.66 6.71
CA GLY A 198 -4.68 9.57 5.80
C GLY A 198 -6.06 9.06 5.42
N ALA A 199 -6.19 7.78 5.07
CA ALA A 199 -7.46 7.14 4.75
C ALA A 199 -8.41 7.09 5.96
N ASP A 200 -7.90 6.71 7.15
CA ASP A 200 -8.66 6.75 8.41
C ASP A 200 -9.16 8.19 8.69
N ALA A 201 -8.33 9.21 8.47
CA ALA A 201 -8.71 10.62 8.67
C ALA A 201 -9.76 11.11 7.67
N ALA A 202 -9.76 10.58 6.45
CA ALA A 202 -10.77 10.83 5.43
C ALA A 202 -12.07 10.02 5.64
N GLY A 203 -12.06 9.04 6.55
CA GLY A 203 -13.19 8.12 6.77
C GLY A 203 -13.29 6.98 5.76
N ASP A 204 -12.24 6.73 4.96
CA ASP A 204 -12.16 5.58 4.05
C ASP A 204 -11.59 4.34 4.78
N ASN A 205 -12.48 3.67 5.48
CA ASN A 205 -12.14 2.53 6.32
C ASN A 205 -11.78 1.26 5.55
N VAL A 206 -12.27 1.12 4.32
CA VAL A 206 -11.95 -0.01 3.45
C VAL A 206 -10.52 0.10 2.96
N THR A 207 -10.13 1.27 2.45
CA THR A 207 -8.77 1.56 2.01
C THR A 207 -7.80 1.54 3.18
N ALA A 208 -8.16 2.15 4.32
CA ALA A 208 -7.33 2.11 5.52
C ALA A 208 -7.04 0.68 6.00
N GLY A 209 -8.04 -0.20 6.00
CA GLY A 209 -7.86 -1.62 6.33
C GLY A 209 -6.91 -2.35 5.36
N ALA A 210 -7.03 -2.08 4.06
CA ALA A 210 -6.14 -2.64 3.05
C ALA A 210 -4.69 -2.14 3.20
N LEU A 211 -4.50 -0.85 3.46
CA LEU A 211 -3.19 -0.25 3.71
C LEU A 211 -2.56 -0.77 5.01
N PHE A 212 -3.35 -0.96 6.07
CA PHE A 212 -2.89 -1.60 7.31
C PHE A 212 -2.41 -3.04 7.07
N TYR A 213 -3.14 -3.81 6.26
CA TYR A 213 -2.71 -5.16 5.89
C TYR A 213 -1.35 -5.15 5.17
N ARG A 214 -1.11 -4.15 4.31
CA ARG A 214 0.17 -3.96 3.62
C ARG A 214 1.29 -3.55 4.56
N GLU A 215 1.05 -2.58 5.45
CA GLU A 215 1.99 -2.20 6.53
C GLU A 215 2.46 -3.43 7.31
N MET A 216 1.51 -4.27 7.75
CA MET A 216 1.80 -5.49 8.51
C MET A 216 2.53 -6.57 7.71
N ARG A 217 2.47 -6.53 6.37
CA ARG A 217 3.26 -7.43 5.52
C ARG A 217 4.74 -7.06 5.56
N PHE A 218 5.07 -5.77 5.55
CA PHE A 218 6.46 -5.30 5.61
C PHE A 218 7.07 -5.43 7.01
N HIS A 219 6.28 -5.18 8.07
CA HIS A 219 6.67 -5.54 9.44
C HIS A 219 7.08 -7.01 9.58
N ARG A 220 6.31 -7.93 8.97
CA ARG A 220 6.65 -9.35 9.00
C ARG A 220 7.93 -9.66 8.22
N ALA A 221 8.15 -9.00 7.08
CA ALA A 221 9.37 -9.18 6.29
C ALA A 221 10.61 -8.72 7.07
N GLU A 222 10.50 -7.60 7.80
CA GLU A 222 11.53 -7.12 8.71
C GLU A 222 11.84 -8.11 9.85
N TYR A 223 10.82 -8.70 10.50
CA TYR A 223 11.07 -9.73 11.52
C TYR A 223 11.80 -10.96 10.97
N LEU A 224 11.51 -11.34 9.72
CA LEU A 224 12.21 -12.45 9.07
C LEU A 224 13.66 -12.09 8.78
N ASP A 225 13.89 -10.90 8.24
CA ASP A 225 15.23 -10.39 7.93
C ASP A 225 16.09 -10.32 9.19
N ASN A 226 15.56 -9.76 10.27
CA ASN A 226 16.24 -9.73 11.58
C ASN A 226 16.48 -11.13 12.16
N ALA A 227 15.57 -12.09 11.96
CA ALA A 227 15.78 -13.46 12.41
C ALA A 227 16.88 -14.20 11.60
N LEU A 228 17.01 -13.90 10.30
CA LEU A 228 17.95 -14.57 9.39
C LEU A 228 19.32 -13.90 9.29
N TYR A 229 19.36 -12.58 9.37
CA TYR A 229 20.53 -11.75 9.09
C TYR A 229 20.82 -10.71 10.17
N GLY A 230 19.98 -10.60 11.21
CA GLY A 230 20.15 -9.62 12.27
C GLY A 230 21.50 -9.72 12.99
N ASP A 231 21.93 -8.57 13.51
CA ASP A 231 23.27 -8.37 14.03
C ASP A 231 23.69 -9.41 15.07
N SER A 232 24.97 -9.78 15.01
CA SER A 232 25.61 -10.73 15.93
C SER A 232 25.55 -10.28 17.40
N GLU A 233 25.40 -8.98 17.66
CA GLU A 233 25.28 -8.40 19.00
C GLU A 233 24.02 -8.87 19.75
N ALA A 234 22.91 -9.10 19.05
CA ALA A 234 21.69 -9.63 19.67
C ALA A 234 21.81 -11.12 20.02
N GLY A 235 22.81 -11.81 19.44
CA GLY A 235 23.09 -13.23 19.64
C GLY A 235 21.95 -14.15 19.20
N VAL A 236 22.08 -15.44 19.56
CA VAL A 236 21.10 -16.48 19.23
C VAL A 236 19.72 -16.20 19.85
N LEU A 237 19.70 -15.61 21.05
CA LEU A 237 18.46 -15.25 21.76
C LEU A 237 17.66 -14.17 21.03
N GLY A 238 18.33 -13.14 20.47
CA GLY A 238 17.68 -12.12 19.66
C GLY A 238 17.00 -12.70 18.42
N ARG A 239 17.72 -13.56 17.69
CA ARG A 239 17.21 -14.22 16.49
C ARG A 239 16.03 -15.15 16.77
N LEU A 240 16.06 -15.90 17.88
CA LEU A 240 14.92 -16.71 18.32
C LEU A 240 13.71 -15.85 18.68
N ARG A 241 13.93 -14.72 19.36
CA ARG A 241 12.86 -13.77 19.69
C ARG A 241 12.21 -13.22 18.43
N ASP A 242 12.98 -12.80 17.44
CA ASP A 242 12.44 -12.26 16.18
C ASP A 242 11.79 -13.36 15.34
N GLY A 243 12.33 -14.58 15.35
CA GLY A 243 11.65 -15.75 14.78
C GLY A 243 10.28 -16.01 15.42
N SER A 244 10.16 -15.86 16.73
CA SER A 244 8.87 -16.00 17.43
C SER A 244 7.87 -14.90 17.06
N ARG A 245 8.34 -13.65 16.88
CA ARG A 245 7.52 -12.52 16.41
C ARG A 245 7.04 -12.75 14.99
N TRP A 246 7.93 -13.20 14.10
CA TRP A 246 7.59 -13.59 12.75
C TRP A 246 6.51 -14.69 12.73
N ALA A 247 6.69 -15.76 13.51
CA ALA A 247 5.73 -16.87 13.57
C ALA A 247 4.35 -16.42 14.05
N ARG A 248 4.29 -15.59 15.10
CA ARG A 248 3.04 -15.00 15.59
C ARG A 248 2.39 -14.09 14.54
N SER A 249 3.18 -13.23 13.89
CA SER A 249 2.70 -12.35 12.81
C SER A 249 2.17 -13.17 11.64
N TRP A 250 2.83 -14.27 11.29
CA TRP A 250 2.39 -15.19 10.24
C TRP A 250 1.06 -15.86 10.61
N LEU A 251 0.94 -16.38 11.84
CA LEU A 251 -0.30 -16.99 12.32
C LEU A 251 -1.48 -16.01 12.27
N LEU A 252 -1.28 -14.77 12.70
CA LEU A 252 -2.29 -13.70 12.62
C LEU A 252 -2.64 -13.37 11.16
N ALA A 253 -1.66 -13.28 10.28
CA ALA A 253 -1.89 -13.02 8.85
C ALA A 253 -2.70 -14.14 8.19
N ALA A 254 -2.38 -15.40 8.50
CA ALA A 254 -3.03 -16.57 7.92
C ALA A 254 -4.48 -16.70 8.41
N SER A 255 -4.69 -16.60 9.72
CA SER A 255 -6.00 -16.82 10.34
C SER A 255 -6.98 -15.66 10.12
N THR A 256 -6.55 -14.41 10.31
CA THR A 256 -7.45 -13.24 10.35
C THR A 256 -7.09 -12.15 9.35
N GLY A 257 -5.96 -12.27 8.65
CA GLY A 257 -5.41 -11.16 7.89
C GLY A 257 -5.11 -9.96 8.78
N TYR A 258 -4.53 -10.20 9.97
CA TYR A 258 -4.28 -9.17 11.01
C TYR A 258 -5.54 -8.53 11.60
N GLY A 259 -6.66 -9.23 11.48
CA GLY A 259 -7.97 -8.79 11.95
C GLY A 259 -8.81 -8.04 10.92
N GLU A 260 -8.32 -7.89 9.69
CA GLU A 260 -8.98 -7.13 8.62
C GLU A 260 -9.89 -7.98 7.73
N LEU A 261 -9.66 -9.30 7.69
CA LEU A 261 -10.24 -10.19 6.68
C LEU A 261 -11.07 -11.32 7.34
N PRO A 262 -12.35 -11.08 7.69
CA PRO A 262 -13.17 -12.08 8.38
C PRO A 262 -13.35 -13.37 7.57
N TYR A 263 -13.32 -13.28 6.24
CA TYR A 263 -13.40 -14.46 5.37
C TYR A 263 -12.23 -15.43 5.59
N ARG A 264 -11.05 -14.96 6.01
CA ARG A 264 -9.91 -15.83 6.32
C ARG A 264 -10.16 -16.69 7.55
N VAL A 265 -10.93 -16.19 8.51
CA VAL A 265 -11.32 -16.97 9.69
C VAL A 265 -12.23 -18.12 9.28
N VAL A 266 -13.17 -17.86 8.36
CA VAL A 266 -14.04 -18.90 7.79
C VAL A 266 -13.22 -19.96 7.06
N VAL A 267 -12.30 -19.56 6.17
CA VAL A 267 -11.42 -20.51 5.44
C VAL A 267 -10.53 -21.31 6.40
N THR A 268 -9.99 -20.66 7.44
CA THR A 268 -9.19 -21.33 8.48
C THR A 268 -10.02 -22.36 9.24
N SER A 269 -11.27 -22.00 9.59
CA SER A 269 -12.22 -22.90 10.26
C SER A 269 -12.53 -24.11 9.38
N LEU A 270 -12.85 -23.90 8.10
CA LEU A 270 -13.12 -24.99 7.14
C LEU A 270 -11.91 -25.89 6.95
N THR A 271 -10.70 -25.33 6.91
CA THR A 271 -9.46 -26.11 6.78
C THR A 271 -9.22 -26.97 8.01
N LEU A 272 -9.48 -26.44 9.22
CA LEU A 272 -9.42 -27.22 10.46
C LEU A 272 -10.45 -28.33 10.47
N ILE A 273 -11.71 -28.04 10.11
CA ILE A 273 -12.78 -29.04 10.04
C ILE A 273 -12.40 -30.16 9.04
N CYS A 274 -11.90 -29.83 7.85
CA CYS A 274 -11.43 -30.83 6.90
C CYS A 274 -10.24 -31.65 7.46
N GLY A 275 -9.32 -31.00 8.18
CA GLY A 275 -8.17 -31.65 8.81
C GLY A 275 -8.56 -32.61 9.93
N PHE A 276 -9.45 -32.20 10.82
CA PHE A 276 -9.99 -33.04 11.89
C PHE A 276 -10.88 -34.16 11.33
N GLY A 277 -11.73 -33.87 10.33
CA GLY A 277 -12.48 -34.89 9.59
C GLY A 277 -11.58 -35.99 9.02
N TYR A 278 -10.43 -35.61 8.44
CA TYR A 278 -9.42 -36.58 7.98
C TYR A 278 -8.79 -37.37 9.13
N LEU A 279 -8.50 -36.72 10.27
CA LEU A 279 -7.99 -37.39 11.47
C LEU A 279 -8.99 -38.39 12.05
N TYR A 280 -10.27 -38.04 12.12
CA TYR A 280 -11.32 -38.98 12.56
C TYR A 280 -11.42 -40.14 11.61
N TRP A 281 -11.46 -39.89 10.30
CA TRP A 281 -11.56 -40.94 9.30
C TRP A 281 -10.37 -41.90 9.36
N ASN A 282 -9.13 -41.42 9.44
CA ASN A 282 -7.95 -42.28 9.25
C ASN A 282 -7.26 -42.71 10.57
N ARG A 283 -7.31 -41.91 11.63
CA ARG A 283 -6.47 -42.11 12.83
C ARG A 283 -7.23 -42.50 14.08
N SER A 284 -8.54 -42.27 14.13
CA SER A 284 -9.33 -42.53 15.34
C SER A 284 -9.91 -43.95 15.43
N GLY A 285 -9.61 -44.82 14.46
CA GLY A 285 -10.19 -46.17 14.36
C GLY A 285 -11.58 -46.23 13.70
N LEU A 286 -12.20 -45.08 13.43
CA LEU A 286 -13.52 -44.97 12.79
C LEU A 286 -13.51 -45.26 11.28
N ALA A 287 -12.34 -45.47 10.66
CA ALA A 287 -12.20 -45.79 9.23
C ALA A 287 -13.05 -46.99 8.79
N GLY A 288 -13.30 -47.94 9.70
CA GLY A 288 -14.07 -49.15 9.46
C GLY A 288 -15.56 -49.05 9.78
N GLU A 289 -16.00 -47.98 10.46
CA GLU A 289 -17.38 -47.82 10.96
C GLU A 289 -18.11 -46.61 10.37
N LEU A 290 -17.39 -45.54 10.01
CA LEU A 290 -17.95 -44.30 9.47
C LEU A 290 -17.43 -44.03 8.05
N GLY A 291 -18.34 -43.61 7.17
CA GLY A 291 -17.98 -43.08 5.86
C GLY A 291 -17.20 -41.76 5.96
N PRO A 292 -16.42 -41.36 4.95
CA PRO A 292 -15.69 -40.08 4.96
C PRO A 292 -16.57 -38.85 5.23
N LEU A 293 -17.82 -38.87 4.76
CA LEU A 293 -18.80 -37.80 4.98
C LEU A 293 -19.33 -37.75 6.41
N GLU A 294 -19.45 -38.90 7.08
CA GLU A 294 -19.89 -38.99 8.47
C GLU A 294 -18.79 -38.51 9.41
N ALA A 295 -17.52 -38.85 9.13
CA ALA A 295 -16.37 -38.31 9.85
C ALA A 295 -16.25 -36.78 9.70
N LEU A 296 -16.53 -36.25 8.50
CA LEU A 296 -16.58 -34.79 8.29
C LEU A 296 -17.75 -34.15 9.06
N THR A 297 -18.93 -34.78 9.06
CA THR A 297 -20.10 -34.32 9.81
C THR A 297 -19.83 -34.29 11.32
N PHE A 298 -19.14 -35.33 11.84
CA PHE A 298 -18.71 -35.39 13.23
C PHE A 298 -17.72 -34.28 13.58
N SER A 299 -16.78 -33.97 12.68
CA SER A 299 -15.86 -32.82 12.84
C SER A 299 -16.61 -31.49 12.86
N PHE A 300 -17.58 -31.27 11.96
CA PHE A 300 -18.44 -30.08 12.01
C PHE A 300 -19.14 -29.93 13.36
N GLN A 301 -19.75 -31.01 13.87
CA GLN A 301 -20.45 -31.02 15.15
C GLN A 301 -19.50 -30.76 16.33
N SER A 302 -18.33 -31.40 16.33
CA SER A 302 -17.29 -31.21 17.36
C SER A 302 -16.77 -29.78 17.35
N PHE A 303 -16.51 -29.21 16.17
CA PHE A 303 -16.04 -27.83 16.00
C PHE A 303 -17.01 -26.79 16.59
N ILE A 304 -18.31 -26.93 16.33
CA ILE A 304 -19.33 -26.03 16.92
C ILE A 304 -19.71 -26.41 18.36
N SER A 305 -19.03 -27.40 18.95
CA SER A 305 -19.34 -27.96 20.28
C SER A 305 -20.79 -28.47 20.41
N PHE A 306 -21.38 -28.94 19.31
CA PHE A 306 -22.75 -29.44 19.21
C PHE A 306 -22.75 -30.92 18.82
N VAL A 307 -22.07 -31.74 19.62
CA VAL A 307 -22.06 -33.20 19.42
C VAL A 307 -23.43 -33.74 19.83
N LEU A 308 -24.29 -34.00 18.86
CA LEU A 308 -25.58 -34.66 19.02
C LEU A 308 -25.40 -36.18 18.87
N GLY A 309 -25.09 -36.88 19.96
CA GLY A 309 -25.04 -38.34 19.94
C GLY A 309 -24.96 -38.96 21.35
N PRO A 310 -25.64 -40.10 21.61
CA PRO A 310 -25.49 -40.81 22.87
C PRO A 310 -24.08 -41.39 22.99
N PRO A 311 -23.50 -41.46 24.20
CA PRO A 311 -22.13 -41.94 24.41
C PRO A 311 -22.07 -43.45 24.19
N GLY A 312 -21.78 -43.87 22.96
CA GLY A 312 -21.42 -45.25 22.62
C GLY A 312 -19.92 -45.35 22.39
N THR A 313 -19.24 -46.19 23.18
CA THR A 313 -17.83 -46.61 23.07
C THR A 313 -16.88 -45.64 22.35
N THR A 314 -16.81 -44.40 22.81
CA THR A 314 -15.78 -43.46 22.35
C THR A 314 -14.43 -43.87 22.92
N THR A 315 -13.40 -43.85 22.09
CA THR A 315 -12.03 -44.04 22.59
C THR A 315 -11.55 -42.75 23.25
N LEU A 316 -10.68 -42.85 24.27
CA LEU A 316 -10.06 -41.69 24.92
C LEU A 316 -9.42 -40.72 23.90
N THR A 317 -8.84 -41.26 22.82
CA THR A 317 -8.26 -40.48 21.73
C THR A 317 -9.31 -39.63 21.01
N GLN A 318 -10.51 -40.15 20.76
CA GLN A 318 -11.61 -39.41 20.13
C GLN A 318 -12.14 -38.31 21.06
N GLU A 319 -12.27 -38.60 22.35
CA GLU A 319 -12.70 -37.61 23.34
C GLU A 319 -11.73 -36.43 23.44
N ILE A 320 -10.43 -36.71 23.54
CA ILE A 320 -9.41 -35.65 23.58
C ILE A 320 -9.41 -34.86 22.26
N THR A 321 -9.49 -35.54 21.12
CA THR A 321 -9.47 -34.87 19.80
C THR A 321 -10.67 -33.96 19.61
N SER A 322 -11.87 -34.42 19.95
CA SER A 322 -13.10 -33.62 19.85
C SER A 322 -13.13 -32.47 20.85
N ALA A 323 -12.62 -32.66 22.07
CA ALA A 323 -12.49 -31.58 23.05
C ALA A 323 -11.52 -30.49 22.57
N VAL A 324 -10.38 -30.87 21.99
CA VAL A 324 -9.40 -29.92 21.42
C VAL A 324 -10.01 -29.18 20.22
N GLU A 325 -10.71 -29.89 19.34
CA GLU A 325 -11.37 -29.28 18.18
C GLU A 325 -12.46 -28.29 18.59
N GLY A 326 -13.35 -28.66 19.52
CA GLY A 326 -14.40 -27.78 20.02
C GLY A 326 -13.85 -26.55 20.74
N PHE A 327 -12.76 -26.71 21.51
CA PHE A 327 -12.04 -25.59 22.10
C PHE A 327 -11.52 -24.62 21.02
N ILE A 328 -10.80 -25.12 20.01
CA ILE A 328 -10.29 -24.30 18.91
C ILE A 328 -11.44 -23.62 18.15
N GLY A 329 -12.53 -24.36 17.90
CA GLY A 329 -13.72 -23.85 17.22
C GLY A 329 -14.37 -22.69 17.96
N ALA A 330 -14.52 -22.78 19.28
CA ALA A 330 -15.04 -21.67 20.11
C ALA A 330 -14.18 -20.39 19.97
N PHE A 331 -12.85 -20.52 19.98
CA PHE A 331 -11.95 -19.38 19.77
C PHE A 331 -12.04 -18.80 18.35
N LEU A 332 -12.17 -19.64 17.32
CA LEU A 332 -12.30 -19.16 15.94
C LEU A 332 -13.64 -18.48 15.67
N ILE A 333 -14.72 -18.96 16.28
CA ILE A 333 -16.03 -18.28 16.22
C ILE A 333 -15.92 -16.89 16.88
N ALA A 334 -15.33 -16.81 18.08
CA ALA A 334 -15.11 -15.52 18.75
C ALA A 334 -14.22 -14.58 17.91
N LEU A 335 -13.18 -15.13 17.29
CA LEU A 335 -12.28 -14.38 16.41
C LEU A 335 -12.99 -13.88 15.14
N PHE A 336 -13.87 -14.70 14.56
CA PHE A 336 -14.70 -14.31 13.42
C PHE A 336 -15.59 -13.12 13.80
N VAL A 337 -16.31 -13.18 14.93
CA VAL A 337 -17.15 -12.07 15.42
C VAL A 337 -16.32 -10.81 15.65
N PHE A 338 -15.15 -10.94 16.27
CA PHE A 338 -14.23 -9.80 16.49
C PHE A 338 -13.81 -9.15 15.16
N THR A 339 -13.33 -9.93 14.21
CA THR A 339 -12.89 -9.42 12.90
C THR A 339 -14.02 -8.82 12.08
N PHE A 340 -15.21 -9.41 12.15
CA PHE A 340 -16.40 -8.89 11.50
C PHE A 340 -16.82 -7.53 12.08
N THR A 341 -16.88 -7.43 13.41
CA THR A 341 -17.24 -6.20 14.13
C THR A 341 -16.22 -5.09 13.85
N ARG A 342 -14.92 -5.41 13.91
CA ARG A 342 -13.84 -4.47 13.63
C ARG A 342 -13.88 -3.92 12.20
N ARG A 343 -14.30 -4.73 11.22
CA ARG A 343 -14.42 -4.30 9.82
C ARG A 343 -15.59 -3.34 9.59
N ILE A 344 -16.66 -3.42 10.39
CA ILE A 344 -17.84 -2.54 10.29
C ILE A 344 -17.62 -1.21 11.00
N HIS A 345 -16.92 -1.23 12.14
CA HIS A 345 -16.80 -0.08 13.04
C HIS A 345 -15.56 0.78 12.86
N ARG A 346 -14.66 0.44 11.92
CA ARG A 346 -13.68 1.43 11.49
C ARG A 346 -14.43 2.57 10.84
#